data_AF-A0A6J4PVV0-F1
#
_entry.id   AF-A0A6J4PVV0-F1
#
_cell.length_a   1.000
_cell.length_b   1.000
_cell.length_c   1.000
_cell.angle_alpha   90.00
_cell.angle_beta   90.00
_cell.angle_gamma   90.00
#
_symmetry.space_group_name_H-M   'P 1'
#
loop_
_entity.id
_entity.type
_entity.pdbx_description
1 polymer ?
#
loop_
_entity_poly.entity_id
_entity_poly.type
_entity_poly.pdbx_seq_one_letter_code
_entity_poly.pdbx_strand_id
1 'polypeptide(L)' 'HYRAIHDDKGRIMVMICHNTDNGDGWEREGEDEWYFREFSEKKAYPVGINIIFYAMTH' A
#
# COMPACT_ATOMS: atom_id res chain seq x y z
N HIS A 1 0.87 -10.35 2.84
CA HIS A 1 2.10 -10.19 3.64
C HIS A 1 2.99 -9.13 3.02
N TYR A 2 3.50 -8.17 3.81
CA TYR A 2 4.46 -7.15 3.34
C TYR A 2 5.90 -7.58 3.61
N ARG A 3 6.80 -7.33 2.65
CA ARG A 3 8.25 -7.59 2.77
C ARG A 3 9.02 -6.42 2.19
N ALA A 4 10.25 -6.20 2.65
CA ALA A 4 11.10 -5.12 2.17
C ALA A 4 12.55 -5.59 1.97
N ILE A 5 13.21 -5.03 0.95
CA ILE A 5 14.67 -5.12 0.76
C ILE A 5 15.24 -3.74 1.13
N HIS A 6 16.28 -3.73 1.94
CA HIS A 6 16.90 -2.50 2.45
C HIS A 6 18.30 -2.30 1.88
N ASP A 7 18.75 -1.04 1.79
CA ASP A 7 20.15 -0.71 1.53
C ASP A 7 21.01 -0.78 2.81
N ASP A 8 22.31 -0.50 2.68
CA ASP A 8 23.27 -0.51 3.80
C ASP A 8 22.96 0.52 4.89
N LYS A 9 22.10 1.51 4.60
CA LYS A 9 21.64 2.53 5.56
C LYS A 9 20.27 2.19 6.15
N GLY A 10 19.72 1.01 5.84
CA GLY A 10 18.41 0.57 6.31
C GLY A 10 17.22 1.21 5.59
N ARG A 11 17.43 1.89 4.46
CA ARG A 11 16.33 2.47 3.67
C ARG A 11 15.67 1.43 2.79
N ILE A 12 14.35 1.48 2.66
CA ILE A 12 13.58 0.55 1.84
C ILE A 12 13.85 0.87 0.36
N MET A 13 14.45 -0.09 -0.35
CA MET A 13 14.71 0.00 -1.78
C MET A 13 13.63 -0.70 -2.60
N VAL A 14 13.05 -1.78 -2.06
CA VAL A 14 11.98 -2.54 -2.70
C VAL A 14 10.94 -2.88 -1.64
N MET A 15 9.69 -2.53 -1.91
CA MET A 15 8.53 -2.94 -1.12
C MET A 15 7.74 -4.01 -1.89
N ILE A 16 7.44 -5.14 -1.24
CA ILE A 16 6.77 -6.28 -1.85
C ILE A 16 5.44 -6.50 -1.14
N CYS A 17 4.36 -6.32 -1.89
CA CYS A 17 2.98 -6.51 -1.46
C CYS A 17 2.50 -7.91 -1.87
N HIS A 18 2.97 -8.95 -1.17
CA HIS A 18 2.70 -10.34 -1.57
C HIS A 18 1.34 -10.83 -1.08
N ASN A 19 0.43 -11.12 -2.03
CA ASN A 19 -0.92 -11.64 -1.77
C ASN A 19 -1.70 -10.75 -0.79
N THR A 20 -1.57 -9.43 -0.94
CA THR A 20 -2.34 -8.42 -0.20
C THR A 20 -3.37 -7.71 -1.07
N ASP A 21 -3.24 -7.84 -2.40
CA ASP A 21 -4.14 -7.26 -3.40
C ASP A 21 -4.50 -5.80 -3.09
N ASN A 22 -3.46 -5.00 -2.76
CA ASN A 22 -3.66 -3.60 -2.38
C ASN A 22 -4.20 -2.77 -3.55
N GLY A 23 -3.97 -3.22 -4.79
CA GLY A 23 -4.53 -2.62 -6.00
C GLY A 23 -6.05 -2.72 -6.07
N ASP A 24 -6.64 -3.84 -5.65
CA ASP A 24 -8.11 -4.02 -5.63
C ASP A 24 -8.80 -2.94 -4.80
N GLY A 25 -8.18 -2.54 -3.68
CA GLY A 25 -8.71 -1.47 -2.85
C GLY A 25 -8.79 -0.11 -3.56
N TRP A 26 -8.03 0.12 -4.63
CA TRP A 26 -8.12 1.33 -5.44
C TRP A 26 -9.01 1.12 -6.68
N GLU A 27 -8.95 -0.06 -7.31
CA GLU A 27 -9.73 -0.35 -8.52
C GLU A 27 -11.22 -0.51 -8.24
N ARG A 28 -11.57 -1.04 -7.06
CA ARG A 28 -12.93 -1.44 -6.69
C ARG A 28 -13.61 -0.47 -5.72
N GLU A 29 -13.01 0.70 -5.51
CA GLU A 29 -13.48 1.72 -4.57
C GLU A 29 -14.91 2.22 -4.86
N GLY A 30 -15.35 2.14 -6.12
CA GLY A 30 -16.68 2.54 -6.55
C GLY A 30 -17.71 1.42 -6.68
N GLU A 31 -17.34 0.17 -6.37
CA GLU A 31 -18.23 -0.98 -6.57
C GLU A 31 -19.27 -1.15 -5.44
N ASP A 32 -18.89 -0.84 -4.20
CA ASP A 32 -19.72 -1.03 -3.01
C ASP A 32 -19.25 -0.12 -1.86
N GLU A 33 -20.20 0.52 -1.15
CA GLU A 33 -19.87 1.46 -0.06
C GLU A 33 -19.22 0.78 1.15
N TRP A 34 -19.61 -0.46 1.46
CA TRP A 34 -19.01 -1.19 2.57
C TRP A 34 -17.58 -1.61 2.21
N TYR A 35 -17.37 -2.09 0.98
CA TYR A 35 -16.03 -2.41 0.49
C TYR A 35 -15.10 -1.19 0.54
N PHE A 36 -15.58 -0.04 0.06
CA PHE A 36 -14.86 1.22 0.12
C PHE A 36 -14.41 1.54 1.55
N ARG A 37 -15.35 1.53 2.51
CA ARG A 37 -15.05 1.88 3.91
C ARG A 37 -14.13 0.88 4.58
N GLU A 38 -14.26 -0.42 4.30
CA GLU A 38 -13.48 -1.44 5.01
C GLU A 38 -12.11 -1.74 4.41
N PHE A 39 -11.94 -1.53 3.11
CA PHE A 39 -10.71 -1.89 2.39
C PHE A 39 -10.05 -0.70 1.72
N SER A 40 -10.77 0.10 0.92
CA SER A 40 -10.20 1.23 0.19
C SER A 40 -9.71 2.32 1.15
N GLU A 41 -10.63 2.91 1.89
CA GLU A 41 -10.41 4.06 2.77
C GLU A 41 -9.49 3.71 3.95
N LYS A 42 -9.79 2.63 4.66
CA LYS A 42 -9.08 2.27 5.90
C LYS A 42 -7.70 1.63 5.68
N LYS A 43 -7.45 1.01 4.53
CA LYS A 43 -6.26 0.15 4.34
C LYS A 43 -5.49 0.46 3.06
N ALA A 44 -6.14 0.43 1.90
CA ALA A 44 -5.45 0.48 0.62
C ALA A 44 -4.86 1.87 0.32
N TYR A 45 -5.62 2.94 0.61
CA TYR A 45 -5.13 4.31 0.45
C TYR A 45 -3.98 4.64 1.40
N PRO A 46 -4.09 4.43 2.74
CA PRO A 46 -3.00 4.76 3.65
C PRO A 46 -1.69 4.04 3.31
N VAL A 47 -1.75 2.75 2.96
CA VAL A 47 -0.55 1.99 2.58
C VAL A 47 0.04 2.53 1.29
N GLY A 48 -0.77 2.74 0.25
CA GLY A 48 -0.29 3.27 -1.04
C GLY A 48 0.34 4.65 -0.91
N ILE A 49 -0.33 5.56 -0.19
CA ILE A 49 0.15 6.92 0.06
C ILE A 49 1.46 6.89 0.86
N ASN A 50 1.56 6.07 1.91
CA ASN A 50 2.78 5.99 2.72
C ASN A 50 3.97 5.45 1.93
N ILE A 51 3.76 4.49 1.01
CA ILE A 51 4.82 3.97 0.13
C ILE A 51 5.35 5.10 -0.77
N ILE A 52 4.45 5.85 -1.40
CA ILE A 52 4.82 6.98 -2.27
C ILE A 52 5.53 8.06 -1.47
N PHE A 53 4.97 8.43 -0.31
CA PHE A 53 5.56 9.42 0.59
C PHE A 53 6.97 9.02 1.03
N TYR A 54 7.17 7.77 1.43
CA TYR A 54 8.48 7.24 1.79
C TYR A 54 9.47 7.35 0.64
N ALA A 55 9.10 6.90 -0.56
CA ALA A 55 9.94 6.95 -1.75
C ALA A 55 10.36 8.37 -2.17
N MET A 56 9.54 9.38 -1.83
CA MET A 56 9.85 10.79 -2.10
C MET A 56 10.69 11.46 -1.01
N THR A 57 10.88 10.82 0.15
CA THR A 57 11.50 11.45 1.34
C THR A 57 12.77 10.78 1.84
N HIS A 58 13.09 9.55 1.40
CA HIS A 58 14.24 8.74 1.86
C HIS A 58 15.05 8.17 0.70
#